data_AF-A0AAN8F3U8-F1
#
_entry.id   AF-A0AAN8F3U8-F1
#
_cell.length_a   1.000
_cell.length_b   1.000
_cell.length_c   1.000
_cell.angle_alpha   90.00
_cell.angle_beta   90.00
_cell.angle_gamma   90.00
#
_symmetry.space_group_name_H-M   'P 1'
#
loop_
_entity.id
_entity.type
_entity.pdbx_description
1 polymer ?
#
loop_
_entity_poly.entity_id
_entity_poly.type
_entity_poly.pdbx_seq_one_letter_code
_entity_poly.pdbx_strand_id
1 'polypeptide(L)'
;MLGNQGALGATFVLSRYAQAASMIAIIGMTSNFIAEMVTASISPSEVLVGTLSVVCIAVLYCAITVILFLDNLLPYLVNAAIDSLFLIALIVVSVVVGKPLSYLNCNVIGDMNSSASSALSFASALSNSLANEGGRINYGNWIGTNKSTCLQMKSIWGLSIALCILFFLSGVSTVCMWKRAKSGAAPEKGEA
;
A
#
# COMPACT_ATOMS: atom_id res chain seq x y z
N MET A 1 -1.92 -7.80 -26.65
CA MET A 1 -0.54 -8.33 -26.59
C MET A 1 -0.23 -8.99 -25.22
N LEU A 2 -1.06 -9.94 -24.76
CA LEU A 2 -0.85 -10.71 -23.52
C LEU A 2 -0.49 -12.18 -23.76
N GLY A 3 -0.32 -12.60 -25.02
CA GLY A 3 -0.30 -14.02 -25.41
C GLY A 3 1.05 -14.74 -25.32
N ASN A 4 2.18 -14.05 -25.16
CA ASN A 4 3.49 -14.66 -25.42
C ASN A 4 4.32 -15.08 -24.18
N GLN A 5 3.84 -14.83 -22.94
CA GLN A 5 4.53 -15.21 -21.70
C GLN A 5 3.72 -16.17 -20.80
N GLY A 6 2.65 -16.76 -21.32
CA GLY A 6 1.76 -17.66 -20.57
C GLY A 6 1.05 -17.00 -19.39
N ALA A 7 0.39 -17.82 -18.56
CA ALA A 7 -0.42 -17.33 -17.44
C ALA A 7 0.39 -16.50 -16.41
N LEU A 8 1.67 -16.82 -16.21
CA LEU A 8 2.53 -16.14 -15.23
C LEU A 8 2.81 -14.68 -15.60
N GLY A 9 3.11 -14.41 -16.87
CA GLY A 9 3.31 -13.04 -17.36
C GLY A 9 2.03 -12.21 -17.31
N ALA A 10 0.88 -12.83 -17.61
CA ALA A 10 -0.42 -12.18 -17.48
C ALA A 10 -0.75 -11.84 -16.01
N THR A 11 -0.52 -12.75 -15.07
CA THR A 11 -0.70 -12.49 -13.64
C THR A 11 0.22 -11.37 -13.15
N PHE A 12 1.47 -11.31 -13.62
CA PHE A 12 2.40 -10.24 -13.28
C PHE A 12 1.87 -8.87 -13.72
N VAL A 13 1.52 -8.72 -15.00
CA VAL A 13 1.00 -7.45 -15.55
C VAL A 13 -0.30 -7.05 -14.86
N LEU A 14 -1.23 -7.98 -14.68
CA LEU A 14 -2.48 -7.72 -13.97
C LEU A 14 -2.23 -7.26 -12.53
N SER A 15 -1.31 -7.91 -11.82
CA SER A 15 -0.93 -7.52 -10.46
C SER A 15 -0.35 -6.11 -10.42
N ARG A 16 0.47 -5.71 -11.40
CA ARG A 16 1.03 -4.35 -11.49
C ARG A 16 -0.05 -3.29 -11.73
N TYR A 17 -1.01 -3.55 -12.62
CA TYR A 17 -2.13 -2.63 -12.84
C TYR A 17 -2.99 -2.49 -11.58
N ALA A 18 -3.30 -3.60 -10.91
CA ALA A 18 -4.07 -3.58 -9.67
C ALA A 18 -3.32 -2.86 -8.53
N GLN A 19 -2.00 -3.05 -8.43
CA GLN A 19 -1.13 -2.33 -7.49
C GLN A 19 -1.16 -0.81 -7.76
N ALA A 20 -0.93 -0.40 -9.01
CA ALA A 20 -0.92 0.99 -9.41
C ALA A 20 -2.28 1.67 -9.15
N ALA A 21 -3.39 1.03 -9.53
CA ALA A 21 -4.74 1.53 -9.29
C ALA A 21 -5.02 1.72 -7.79
N SER A 22 -4.64 0.74 -6.96
CA SER A 22 -4.83 0.80 -5.50
C SER A 22 -4.00 1.93 -4.87
N MET A 23 -2.77 2.13 -5.32
CA MET A 23 -1.92 3.24 -4.84
C MET A 23 -2.45 4.61 -5.25
N ILE A 24 -2.95 4.77 -6.48
CA ILE A 24 -3.58 6.02 -6.92
C ILE A 24 -4.81 6.34 -6.07
N ALA A 25 -5.63 5.32 -5.73
CA ALA A 25 -6.76 5.49 -4.83
C ALA A 25 -6.31 5.92 -3.41
N ILE A 26 -5.24 5.33 -2.88
CA ILE A 26 -4.65 5.74 -1.59
C ILE A 26 -4.15 7.18 -1.65
N ILE A 27 -3.44 7.58 -2.71
CA ILE A 27 -2.97 8.95 -2.91
C ILE A 27 -4.15 9.93 -2.92
N GLY A 28 -5.22 9.61 -3.67
CA GLY A 28 -6.42 10.47 -3.76
C GLY A 28 -7.17 10.63 -2.44
N MET A 29 -7.32 9.54 -1.67
CA MET A 29 -7.93 9.64 -0.33
C MET A 29 -7.03 10.39 0.66
N THR A 30 -5.71 10.20 0.57
CA THR A 30 -4.74 10.84 1.46
C THR A 30 -4.56 12.33 1.12
N SER A 31 -4.64 12.73 -0.14
CA SER A 31 -4.51 14.14 -0.55
C SER A 31 -5.68 14.99 -0.06
N ASN A 32 -6.90 14.46 -0.12
CA ASN A 32 -8.08 15.12 0.43
C ASN A 32 -7.92 15.32 1.95
N PHE A 33 -7.41 14.28 2.61
CA PHE A 33 -7.10 14.33 4.04
C PHE A 33 -6.04 15.39 4.41
N ILE A 34 -4.99 15.54 3.58
CA ILE A 34 -3.95 16.57 3.78
C ILE A 34 -4.51 17.98 3.52
N ALA A 35 -5.35 18.15 2.50
CA ALA A 35 -5.97 19.44 2.20
C ALA A 35 -6.84 19.91 3.37
N GLU A 36 -7.57 18.99 4.01
CA GLU A 36 -8.29 19.28 5.26
C GLU A 36 -7.32 19.70 6.38
N MET A 37 -6.20 18.99 6.57
CA MET A 37 -5.16 19.35 7.56
C MET A 37 -4.62 20.77 7.43
N VAL A 38 -4.24 21.14 6.22
CA VAL A 38 -3.71 22.48 5.92
C VAL A 38 -4.79 23.54 6.19
N THR A 39 -6.04 23.27 5.81
CA THR A 39 -7.15 24.21 6.02
C THR A 39 -7.42 24.49 7.50
N ALA A 40 -7.21 23.51 8.40
CA ALA A 40 -7.34 23.74 9.83
C ALA A 40 -6.04 24.13 10.54
N SER A 41 -5.00 24.54 9.80
CA SER A 41 -3.71 24.99 10.35
C SER A 41 -2.98 23.94 11.20
N ILE A 42 -3.16 22.64 10.89
CA ILE A 42 -2.48 21.53 11.57
C ILE A 42 -1.40 20.96 10.63
N SER A 43 -0.18 20.81 11.15
CA SER A 43 0.91 20.19 10.40
C SER A 43 0.67 18.68 10.20
N PRO A 44 0.82 18.16 8.97
CA PRO A 44 0.75 16.72 8.70
C PRO A 44 1.78 15.95 9.52
N SER A 45 1.40 14.77 10.02
CA SER A 45 2.36 13.92 10.74
C SER A 45 3.41 13.32 9.81
N GLU A 46 4.62 13.14 10.35
CA GLU A 46 5.75 12.57 9.60
C GLU A 46 5.45 11.18 9.05
N VAL A 47 4.64 10.37 9.76
CA VAL A 47 4.24 9.04 9.30
C VAL A 47 3.38 9.13 8.04
N LEU A 48 2.41 10.05 7.99
CA LEU A 48 1.54 10.20 6.82
C LEU A 48 2.31 10.72 5.60
N VAL A 49 3.23 11.66 5.82
CA VAL A 49 4.11 12.17 4.77
C VAL A 49 5.06 11.06 4.29
N GLY A 50 5.61 10.27 5.22
CA GLY A 50 6.47 9.12 4.93
C GLY A 50 5.75 8.07 4.09
N THR A 51 4.53 7.66 4.47
CA THR A 51 3.76 6.68 3.70
C THR A 51 3.40 7.20 2.31
N LEU A 52 2.98 8.46 2.18
CA LEU A 52 2.70 9.09 0.90
C LEU A 52 3.93 9.09 -0.02
N SER A 53 5.11 9.40 0.53
CA SER A 53 6.37 9.42 -0.24
C SER A 53 6.72 8.03 -0.80
N VAL A 54 6.58 6.98 0.03
CA VAL A 54 6.83 5.58 -0.39
C VAL A 54 5.83 5.14 -1.45
N VAL A 55 4.55 5.50 -1.31
CA VAL A 55 3.50 5.16 -2.28
C VAL A 55 3.77 5.83 -3.63
N CYS A 56 4.20 7.10 -3.65
CA CYS A 56 4.55 7.80 -4.89
C CYS A 56 5.72 7.12 -5.63
N ILE A 57 6.77 6.73 -4.91
CA ILE A 57 7.92 5.99 -5.48
C ILE A 57 7.46 4.63 -6.01
N ALA A 58 6.60 3.93 -5.26
CA ALA A 58 6.08 2.62 -5.65
C ALA A 58 5.24 2.68 -6.94
N VAL A 59 4.46 3.74 -7.17
CA VAL A 59 3.71 3.95 -8.43
C VAL A 59 4.66 4.09 -9.62
N LEU A 60 5.72 4.91 -9.49
CA LEU A 60 6.72 5.07 -10.54
C LEU A 60 7.46 3.76 -10.82
N TYR A 61 7.82 3.04 -9.77
CA TYR A 61 8.41 1.71 -9.88
C TYR A 61 7.50 0.75 -10.65
N CYS A 62 6.21 0.65 -10.31
CA CYS A 62 5.25 -0.19 -11.04
C CYS A 62 5.18 0.16 -12.53
N ALA A 63 5.17 1.45 -12.88
CA ALA A 63 5.13 1.91 -14.27
C ALA A 63 6.39 1.50 -15.05
N ILE A 64 7.57 1.77 -14.49
CA ILE A 64 8.87 1.39 -15.08
C ILE A 64 8.93 -0.12 -15.28
N THR A 65 8.51 -0.89 -14.27
CA THR A 65 8.58 -2.35 -14.31
C THR A 65 7.66 -2.95 -15.37
N VAL A 66 6.47 -2.37 -15.60
CA VAL A 66 5.58 -2.80 -16.69
C VAL A 66 6.24 -2.55 -18.06
N ILE A 67 6.88 -1.39 -18.25
CA ILE A 67 7.59 -1.07 -19.51
C ILE A 67 8.72 -2.08 -19.74
N LEU A 68 9.61 -2.28 -18.76
CA LEU A 68 10.72 -3.23 -18.89
C LEU A 68 10.24 -4.68 -19.10
N PHE A 69 9.07 -5.03 -18.56
CA PHE A 69 8.46 -6.35 -18.78
C PHE A 69 7.97 -6.51 -20.23
N LEU A 70 7.33 -5.47 -20.80
CA LEU A 70 6.92 -5.47 -22.21
C LEU A 70 8.12 -5.56 -23.16
N ASP A 71 9.25 -4.95 -22.79
CA ASP A 71 10.51 -5.04 -23.53
C ASP A 71 11.29 -6.35 -23.31
N ASN A 72 10.78 -7.28 -22.49
CA ASN A 72 11.46 -8.53 -22.08
C ASN A 72 12.87 -8.34 -21.47
N LEU A 73 13.22 -7.12 -21.04
CA LEU A 73 14.52 -6.78 -20.45
C LEU A 73 14.53 -6.90 -18.91
N LEU A 74 13.47 -7.44 -18.32
CA LEU A 74 13.27 -7.38 -16.88
C LEU A 74 14.28 -8.26 -16.12
N PRO A 75 15.14 -7.68 -15.25
CA PRO A 75 15.99 -8.46 -14.37
C PRO A 75 15.14 -9.08 -13.25
N TYR A 76 14.67 -10.31 -13.46
CA TYR A 76 13.72 -10.98 -12.56
C TYR A 76 14.17 -11.01 -11.08
N LEU A 77 15.46 -11.23 -10.81
CA LEU A 77 15.96 -11.30 -9.43
C LEU A 77 15.90 -9.93 -8.72
N VAL A 78 16.25 -8.85 -9.41
CA VAL A 78 16.24 -7.49 -8.87
C VAL A 78 14.80 -7.04 -8.63
N ASN A 79 13.90 -7.34 -9.58
CA ASN A 79 12.48 -7.02 -9.43
C ASN A 79 11.86 -7.74 -8.22
N ALA A 80 12.14 -9.03 -8.04
CA ALA A 80 11.65 -9.79 -6.89
C ALA A 80 12.19 -9.25 -5.55
N ALA A 81 13.44 -8.78 -5.51
CA ALA A 81 14.03 -8.17 -4.33
C ALA A 81 13.35 -6.84 -3.98
N ILE A 82 13.12 -5.97 -4.97
CA ILE A 82 12.44 -4.69 -4.76
C ILE A 82 10.97 -4.90 -4.35
N ASP A 83 10.26 -5.85 -4.97
CA ASP A 83 8.90 -6.22 -4.56
C ASP A 83 8.84 -6.70 -3.11
N SER A 84 9.84 -7.47 -2.67
CA SER A 84 9.94 -7.91 -1.27
C SER A 84 10.19 -6.74 -0.31
N LEU A 85 11.00 -5.76 -0.73
CA LEU A 85 11.27 -4.56 0.07
C LEU A 85 9.99 -3.72 0.25
N PHE A 86 9.23 -3.50 -0.83
CA PHE A 86 7.94 -2.81 -0.75
C PHE A 86 6.91 -3.58 0.08
N LEU A 87 6.88 -4.91 -0.03
CA LEU A 87 6.01 -5.76 0.78
C LEU A 87 6.32 -5.60 2.27
N ILE A 88 7.59 -5.64 2.67
CA ILE A 88 8.00 -5.46 4.08
C ILE A 88 7.58 -4.06 4.57
N ALA A 89 7.84 -3.02 3.77
CA ALA A 89 7.44 -1.65 4.11
C ALA A 89 5.92 -1.52 4.31
N LEU A 90 5.12 -2.10 3.41
CA LEU A 90 3.65 -2.07 3.50
C LEU A 90 3.12 -2.90 4.67
N ILE A 91 3.75 -4.01 5.03
CA ILE A 91 3.40 -4.78 6.24
C ILE A 91 3.60 -3.92 7.48
N VAL A 92 4.75 -3.25 7.62
CA VAL A 92 5.03 -2.38 8.77
C VAL A 92 3.96 -1.29 8.86
N VAL A 93 3.67 -0.60 7.75
CA VAL A 93 2.62 0.44 7.71
C VAL A 93 1.25 -0.15 8.08
N SER A 94 0.89 -1.31 7.54
CA SER A 94 -0.39 -1.97 7.80
C SER A 94 -0.57 -2.40 9.26
N VAL A 95 0.48 -2.93 9.90
CA VAL A 95 0.44 -3.34 11.30
C VAL A 95 0.38 -2.13 12.23
N VAL A 96 1.20 -1.12 11.94
CA VAL A 96 1.31 0.08 12.76
C VAL A 96 0.00 0.89 12.71
N VAL A 97 -0.55 1.12 11.52
CA VAL A 97 -1.83 1.82 11.33
C VAL A 97 -3.03 0.94 11.70
N GLY A 98 -2.92 -0.39 11.55
CA GLY A 98 -4.00 -1.34 11.77
C GLY A 98 -4.37 -1.56 13.23
N LYS A 99 -3.41 -1.51 14.16
CA LYS A 99 -3.65 -1.68 15.60
C LYS A 99 -4.77 -0.76 16.11
N PRO A 100 -4.69 0.57 15.99
CA PRO A 100 -5.75 1.47 16.46
C PRO A 100 -7.04 1.32 15.63
N LEU A 101 -6.96 1.09 14.32
CA LEU A 101 -8.12 0.92 13.43
C LEU A 101 -8.96 -0.33 13.71
N SER A 102 -8.34 -1.40 14.19
CA SER A 102 -9.03 -2.66 14.48
C SER A 102 -10.02 -2.53 15.64
N TYR A 103 -9.74 -1.67 16.62
CA TYR A 103 -10.59 -1.45 17.80
C TYR A 103 -11.69 -0.39 17.57
N LEU A 104 -11.76 0.19 16.37
CA LEU A 104 -12.64 1.32 16.04
C LEU A 104 -13.95 0.87 15.40
N ASN A 105 -15.06 1.23 16.04
CA ASN A 105 -16.41 0.88 15.59
C ASN A 105 -17.13 2.10 14.97
N CYS A 106 -16.92 2.33 13.67
CA CYS A 106 -17.38 3.53 12.95
C CYS A 106 -18.91 3.76 12.95
N ASN A 107 -19.73 2.79 13.37
CA ASN A 107 -21.18 2.93 13.36
C ASN A 107 -21.75 3.69 14.57
N VAL A 108 -20.99 3.78 15.67
CA VAL A 108 -21.40 4.46 16.91
C VAL A 108 -21.09 5.97 16.89
N ILE A 109 -20.41 6.43 15.84
CA ILE A 109 -19.86 7.78 15.66
C ILE A 109 -20.79 8.69 14.83
N GLY A 110 -21.96 8.19 14.42
CA GLY A 110 -22.88 8.88 13.50
C GLY A 110 -23.71 10.02 14.07
N ASP A 111 -23.69 10.28 15.38
CA ASP A 111 -24.64 11.20 16.04
C ASP A 111 -24.13 12.65 16.22
N MET A 112 -22.88 12.97 15.86
CA MET A 112 -22.31 14.31 16.09
C MET A 112 -21.99 15.01 14.76
N ASN A 113 -22.98 15.71 14.23
CA ASN A 113 -22.90 16.56 13.05
C ASN A 113 -21.99 17.78 13.29
N SER A 114 -20.81 17.84 12.65
CA SER A 114 -20.10 19.09 12.28
C SER A 114 -18.94 18.79 11.32
N SER A 115 -19.04 19.31 10.10
CA SER A 115 -18.13 19.10 8.97
C SER A 115 -16.73 19.71 9.19
N ALA A 116 -15.72 19.08 8.58
CA ALA A 116 -14.37 19.60 8.27
C ALA A 116 -13.25 19.63 9.34
N SER A 117 -13.51 19.39 10.64
CA SER A 117 -12.45 19.53 11.68
C SER A 117 -11.90 18.20 12.24
N SER A 118 -12.50 17.06 11.89
CA SER A 118 -12.35 15.79 12.64
C SER A 118 -11.45 14.75 11.98
N ALA A 119 -11.21 14.86 10.66
CA ALA A 119 -10.30 13.96 9.97
C ALA A 119 -8.88 14.15 10.50
N LEU A 120 -8.48 15.40 10.60
CA LEU A 120 -7.20 15.85 11.10
C LEU A 120 -6.95 15.40 12.54
N SER A 121 -7.95 15.50 13.42
CA SER A 121 -7.81 15.06 14.81
C SER A 121 -7.64 13.55 14.91
N PHE A 122 -8.26 12.81 13.98
CA PHE A 122 -8.10 11.37 13.87
C PHE A 122 -6.70 10.97 13.39
N ALA A 123 -6.15 11.55 12.31
CA ALA A 123 -4.76 11.22 11.93
C ALA A 123 -3.73 11.79 12.91
N SER A 124 -3.99 12.93 13.56
CA SER A 124 -3.11 13.45 14.61
C SER A 124 -3.13 12.54 15.84
N ALA A 125 -4.29 12.03 16.25
CA ALA A 125 -4.40 11.05 17.33
C ALA A 125 -3.78 9.69 16.96
N LEU A 126 -3.96 9.24 15.72
CA LEU A 126 -3.32 8.04 15.19
C LEU A 126 -1.80 8.19 15.17
N SER A 127 -1.30 9.35 14.73
CA SER A 127 0.13 9.63 14.64
C SER A 127 0.77 9.82 16.01
N ASN A 128 0.08 10.48 16.95
CA ASN A 128 0.51 10.54 18.35
C ASN A 128 0.49 9.15 19.01
N SER A 129 -0.47 8.29 18.67
CA SER A 129 -0.50 6.90 19.15
C SER A 129 0.64 6.05 18.56
N LEU A 130 1.09 6.39 17.35
CA LEU A 130 2.26 5.79 16.71
C LEU A 130 3.58 6.28 17.32
N ALA A 131 3.63 7.55 17.75
CA ALA A 131 4.81 8.16 18.33
C ALA A 131 5.03 7.79 19.82
N ASN A 132 3.97 7.42 20.54
CA ASN A 132 4.06 6.99 21.93
C ASN A 132 3.79 5.48 22.06
N GLU A 133 4.87 4.70 22.14
CA GLU A 133 4.86 3.29 22.55
C GLU A 133 4.06 3.10 23.86
N GLY A 134 2.88 2.47 23.77
CA GLY A 134 2.24 1.75 24.89
C GLY A 134 1.43 2.55 25.92
N GLY A 135 1.18 3.86 25.73
CA GLY A 135 0.40 4.66 26.69
C GLY A 135 -1.09 4.72 26.34
N ARG A 136 -1.96 4.20 27.21
CA ARG A 136 -3.44 4.18 27.10
C ARG A 136 -4.00 5.57 26.74
N ILE A 137 -4.36 5.80 25.48
CA ILE A 137 -5.05 7.02 25.05
C ILE A 137 -6.55 6.77 25.13
N ASN A 138 -7.27 7.69 25.79
CA ASN A 138 -8.73 7.64 25.91
C ASN A 138 -9.38 7.90 24.54
N TYR A 139 -9.59 6.82 23.80
CA TYR A 139 -10.20 6.78 22.46
C TYR A 139 -11.63 7.35 22.41
N GLY A 140 -12.31 7.51 23.55
CA GLY A 140 -13.76 7.83 23.61
C GLY A 140 -14.17 9.24 23.19
N ASN A 141 -13.31 10.26 23.32
CA ASN A 141 -13.76 11.66 23.20
C ASN A 141 -13.48 12.33 21.85
N TRP A 142 -12.66 11.71 20.98
CA TRP A 142 -12.13 12.34 19.76
C TRP A 142 -12.34 11.53 18.47
N ILE A 143 -12.60 10.25 18.61
CA ILE A 143 -12.97 9.34 17.52
C ILE A 143 -14.45 9.49 17.13
N GLY A 144 -15.26 10.01 18.05
CA GLY A 144 -16.71 10.19 18.02
C GLY A 144 -17.26 11.20 17.01
N THR A 145 -16.42 11.85 16.19
CA THR A 145 -16.82 13.14 15.59
C THR A 145 -17.26 13.05 14.13
N ASN A 146 -16.97 12.00 13.34
CA ASN A 146 -17.65 11.78 12.05
C ASN A 146 -17.44 10.39 11.41
N LYS A 147 -18.53 9.76 10.96
CA LYS A 147 -18.55 8.41 10.38
C LYS A 147 -17.77 8.30 9.06
N SER A 148 -17.81 9.33 8.22
CA SER A 148 -17.21 9.33 6.88
C SER A 148 -15.69 9.13 6.89
N THR A 149 -14.96 9.88 7.72
CA THR A 149 -13.50 9.76 7.76
C THR A 149 -13.03 8.45 8.39
N CYS A 150 -13.75 7.95 9.40
CA CYS A 150 -13.47 6.65 10.00
C CYS A 150 -13.54 5.54 8.93
N LEU A 151 -14.56 5.60 8.07
CA LEU A 151 -14.71 4.67 6.95
C LEU A 151 -13.62 4.85 5.89
N GLN A 152 -13.22 6.07 5.55
CA GLN A 152 -12.12 6.32 4.60
C GLN A 152 -10.80 5.71 5.08
N MET A 153 -10.41 5.92 6.34
CA MET A 153 -9.18 5.36 6.89
C MET A 153 -9.22 3.83 6.98
N LYS A 154 -10.39 3.27 7.30
CA LYS A 154 -10.61 1.81 7.26
C LYS A 154 -10.44 1.25 5.85
N SER A 155 -10.89 1.98 4.83
CA SER A 155 -10.68 1.61 3.42
C SER A 155 -9.21 1.71 3.00
N ILE A 156 -8.49 2.76 3.40
CA ILE A 156 -7.04 2.90 3.13
C ILE A 156 -6.26 1.73 3.74
N TRP A 157 -6.59 1.34 4.97
CA TRP A 157 -5.98 0.18 5.62
C TRP A 157 -6.29 -1.14 4.89
N GLY A 158 -7.54 -1.34 4.47
CA GLY A 158 -7.94 -2.51 3.67
C GLY A 158 -7.19 -2.58 2.33
N LEU A 159 -7.04 -1.44 1.64
CA LEU A 159 -6.26 -1.34 0.40
C LEU A 159 -4.77 -1.62 0.63
N SER A 160 -4.21 -1.21 1.78
CA SER A 160 -2.83 -1.54 2.15
C SER A 160 -2.63 -3.06 2.30
N ILE A 161 -3.58 -3.78 2.91
CA ILE A 161 -3.52 -5.25 3.00
C ILE A 161 -3.61 -5.89 1.61
N ALA A 162 -4.53 -5.40 0.77
CA ALA A 162 -4.66 -5.89 -0.61
C ALA A 162 -3.36 -5.68 -1.40
N LEU A 163 -2.70 -4.54 -1.24
CA LEU A 163 -1.40 -4.26 -1.83
C LEU A 163 -0.32 -5.25 -1.38
N CYS A 164 -0.26 -5.60 -0.09
CA CYS A 164 0.68 -6.63 0.40
C CYS A 164 0.50 -7.96 -0.34
N ILE A 165 -0.75 -8.40 -0.53
CA ILE A 165 -1.07 -9.64 -1.26
C ILE A 165 -0.64 -9.52 -2.73
N LEU A 166 -0.94 -8.39 -3.38
CA LEU A 166 -0.58 -8.18 -4.77
C LEU A 166 0.94 -8.15 -4.98
N PHE A 167 1.71 -7.51 -4.09
CA PHE A 167 3.18 -7.52 -4.15
C PHE A 167 3.74 -8.92 -3.93
N PHE A 168 3.14 -9.69 -3.02
CA PHE A 168 3.53 -11.08 -2.82
C PHE A 168 3.32 -11.91 -4.09
N LEU A 169 2.14 -11.81 -4.71
CA LEU A 169 1.83 -12.51 -5.97
C LEU A 169 2.79 -12.08 -7.10
N SER A 170 3.09 -10.79 -7.19
CA SER A 170 4.04 -10.24 -8.16
C SER A 170 5.46 -10.79 -7.94
N GLY A 171 5.94 -10.81 -6.70
CA GLY A 171 7.22 -11.40 -6.33
C GLY A 171 7.30 -12.90 -6.64
N VAL A 172 6.27 -13.68 -6.27
CA VAL A 172 6.21 -15.12 -6.57
C VAL A 172 6.19 -15.39 -8.08
N SER A 173 5.40 -14.65 -8.85
CA SER A 173 5.38 -14.78 -10.31
C SER A 173 6.75 -14.50 -10.93
N THR A 174 7.46 -13.48 -10.44
CA THR A 174 8.79 -13.11 -10.91
C THR A 174 9.83 -14.19 -10.56
N VAL A 175 9.80 -14.74 -9.35
CA VAL A 175 10.67 -15.85 -8.93
C VAL A 175 10.39 -17.12 -9.75
N CYS A 176 9.12 -17.42 -10.02
CA CYS A 176 8.74 -18.56 -10.88
C CYS A 176 9.22 -18.38 -12.32
N MET A 177 9.12 -17.17 -12.88
CA MET A 177 9.67 -16.85 -14.21
C MET A 177 11.19 -16.98 -14.23
N TRP A 178 11.89 -16.50 -13.18
CA TRP A 178 13.33 -16.66 -13.04
C TRP A 178 13.76 -18.12 -13.00
N LYS A 179 13.06 -18.95 -12.21
CA LYS A 179 13.32 -20.40 -12.15
C LYS A 179 13.10 -21.06 -13.50
N ARG A 180 12.02 -20.72 -14.22
CA ARG A 180 11.75 -21.23 -15.57
C ARG A 180 12.83 -20.82 -16.58
N ALA A 181 13.25 -19.55 -16.56
CA ALA A 181 14.33 -19.06 -17.41
C ALA A 181 15.65 -19.79 -17.12
N LYS A 182 15.95 -20.09 -15.86
CA LYS A 182 17.15 -20.85 -15.47
C LYS A 182 17.05 -22.33 -15.87
N SER A 183 15.90 -22.96 -15.69
CA SER A 183 15.69 -24.38 -16.06
C SER A 183 15.64 -24.60 -17.58
N GLY A 184 15.17 -23.62 -18.35
CA GLY A 184 15.24 -23.64 -19.83
C GLY A 184 16.64 -23.34 -20.38
N ALA A 185 17.55 -22.83 -19.55
CA ALA A 185 18.94 -22.54 -19.89
C ALA A 185 19.93 -23.60 -19.37
N ALA A 186 19.45 -24.75 -18.87
CA ALA A 186 20.34 -25.86 -18.56
C ALA A 186 20.99 -26.37 -19.87
N PRO A 187 22.33 -26.38 -19.99
CA PRO A 187 22.97 -26.92 -21.16
C PRO A 187 22.66 -28.41 -21.24
N GLU A 188 22.34 -28.86 -22.45
CA GLU A 188 22.38 -30.26 -22.84
C GLU A 188 23.69 -30.85 -22.31
N LYS A 189 23.58 -31.71 -21.30
CA LYS A 189 24.73 -32.46 -20.78
C LYS A 189 25.08 -33.51 -21.84
N GLY A 190 26.02 -33.13 -22.71
CA GLY A 190 26.99 -33.97 -23.40
C GLY A 190 26.45 -35.16 -24.20
N GLU A 191 26.42 -35.01 -25.52
CA GLU A 191 26.83 -36.09 -26.41
C GLU A 191 28.35 -36.29 -26.26
N ALA A 192 28.75 -37.46 -25.75
CA ALA A 192 30.02 -38.15 -26.04
C ALA A 192 29.87 -39.64 -25.66
#